data_AF-A0A1X1HY00-F1
#
_entry.id   AF-A0A1X1HY00-F1
#
_cell.length_a   1.000
_cell.length_b   1.000
_cell.length_c   1.000
_cell.angle_alpha   90.00
_cell.angle_beta   90.00
_cell.angle_gamma   90.00
#
_symmetry.space_group_name_H-M   'P 1'
#
loop_
_entity.id
_entity.type
_entity.pdbx_description
1 polymer ?
#
loop_
_entity_poly.entity_id
_entity_poly.type
_entity_poly.pdbx_seq_one_letter_code
_entity_poly.pdbx_strand_id
1 'polypeptide(L)'
;MEIITTLQNGQPQTAYVTTEEFQTLTFKNGEIPTLGNFGEIEKIKVWFNGKGEVCTHKEFHVIKGDGRFFKREAVKKNGQLKESTIKALKTLG
;
A
#
# COMPACT_ATOMS: atom_id res chain seq x y z
N MET A 1 15.07 4.94 -3.04
CA MET A 1 14.39 4.22 -4.12
C MET A 1 15.09 2.90 -4.31
N GLU A 2 14.37 1.81 -4.15
CA GLU A 2 14.85 0.44 -4.34
C GLU A 2 14.28 -0.11 -5.65
N ILE A 3 15.12 -0.30 -6.67
CA ILE A 3 14.71 -0.81 -7.97
C ILE A 3 14.53 -2.34 -7.87
N ILE A 4 13.34 -2.83 -8.24
CA ILE A 4 13.01 -4.25 -8.23
C ILE A 4 13.30 -4.85 -9.61
N THR A 5 12.85 -4.19 -10.67
CA THR A 5 13.08 -4.62 -12.06
C THR A 5 13.39 -3.45 -12.96
N THR A 6 14.17 -3.72 -14.00
CA THR A 6 14.48 -2.78 -15.08
C THR A 6 13.96 -3.32 -16.41
N LEU A 7 13.68 -2.40 -17.33
CA LEU A 7 13.46 -2.69 -18.75
C LEU A 7 14.81 -3.04 -19.41
N GLN A 8 14.75 -3.64 -20.60
CA GLN A 8 15.95 -4.00 -21.37
C GLN A 8 16.86 -2.79 -21.70
N ASN A 9 16.29 -1.57 -21.70
CA ASN A 9 17.03 -0.33 -21.91
C ASN A 9 17.67 0.23 -20.62
N GLY A 10 17.64 -0.52 -19.51
CA GLY A 10 18.22 -0.12 -18.23
C GLY A 10 17.33 0.79 -17.38
N GLN A 11 16.19 1.25 -17.88
CA GLN A 11 15.28 2.08 -17.10
C GLN A 11 14.56 1.26 -16.02
N PRO A 12 14.28 1.85 -14.84
CA PRO A 12 13.43 1.22 -13.84
C PRO A 12 12.06 0.88 -14.43
N GLN A 13 11.60 -0.35 -14.25
CA GLN A 13 10.24 -0.76 -14.57
C GLN A 13 9.38 -0.79 -13.31
N THR A 14 9.93 -1.32 -12.21
CA THR A 14 9.27 -1.33 -10.90
C THR A 14 10.25 -1.01 -9.78
N ALA A 15 9.78 -0.28 -8.78
CA ALA A 15 10.57 0.10 -7.61
C ALA A 15 9.72 0.23 -6.35
N TYR A 16 10.35 0.09 -5.18
CA TYR A 16 9.82 0.57 -3.92
C TYR A 16 10.39 1.96 -3.61
N VAL A 17 9.53 2.86 -3.16
CA VAL A 17 9.87 4.24 -2.79
C VAL A 17 9.24 4.59 -1.45
N THR A 18 9.84 5.56 -0.76
CA THR A 18 9.23 6.19 0.42
C THR A 18 8.12 7.17 0.00
N THR A 19 7.34 7.67 0.97
CA THR A 19 6.34 8.72 0.74
C THR A 19 6.98 10.01 0.23
N GLU A 20 8.15 10.38 0.76
CA GLU A 20 8.92 11.55 0.33
C GLU A 20 9.40 11.40 -1.12
N GLU A 21 9.96 10.24 -1.46
CA GLU A 21 10.41 9.95 -2.82
C GLU A 21 9.25 9.95 -3.80
N PHE A 22 8.10 9.39 -3.42
CA PHE A 22 6.89 9.36 -4.23
C PHE A 22 6.43 10.76 -4.68
N GLN A 23 6.56 11.76 -3.81
CA GLN A 23 6.20 13.15 -4.12
C GLN A 23 7.15 13.82 -5.13
N THR A 24 8.33 13.25 -5.37
CA THR A 24 9.31 13.78 -6.33
C THR A 24 9.23 13.09 -7.70
N LEU A 25 8.40 12.06 -7.84
CA LEU A 25 8.26 11.31 -9.09
C LEU A 25 7.40 12.03 -10.11
N THR A 26 7.74 11.87 -11.39
CA THR A 26 6.94 12.36 -12.51
C THR A 26 5.85 11.35 -12.84
N PHE A 27 4.58 11.77 -12.77
CA PHE A 27 3.44 10.94 -13.14
C PHE A 27 3.04 11.19 -14.58
N LYS A 28 2.59 10.14 -15.29
CA LYS A 28 2.13 10.24 -16.69
C LYS A 28 1.04 11.30 -16.88
N ASN A 29 0.21 11.52 -15.86
CA ASN A 29 -0.88 12.49 -15.88
C ASN A 29 -0.47 13.88 -15.33
N GLY A 30 0.81 14.08 -14.98
CA GLY A 30 1.33 15.33 -14.41
C GLY A 30 0.94 15.59 -12.95
N GLU A 31 -0.12 14.96 -12.45
CA GLU A 31 -0.59 15.10 -11.08
C GLU A 31 -0.06 13.98 -10.18
N ILE A 32 0.43 14.35 -8.99
CA ILE A 32 0.81 13.41 -7.95
C ILE A 32 -0.46 12.91 -7.26
N PRO A 33 -0.75 11.60 -7.26
CA PRO A 33 -1.92 11.05 -6.58
C PRO A 33 -1.85 11.31 -5.07
N THR A 34 -2.99 11.59 -4.47
CA THR A 34 -3.10 11.61 -3.01
C THR A 34 -2.99 10.18 -2.47
N LEU A 35 -2.08 9.97 -1.52
CA LEU A 35 -1.94 8.69 -0.84
C LEU A 35 -3.09 8.44 0.14
N GLY A 36 -3.44 7.18 0.37
CA GLY A 36 -4.51 6.77 1.26
C GLY A 36 -4.24 7.11 2.74
N ASN A 37 -5.30 7.48 3.46
CA ASN A 37 -5.25 7.78 4.90
C ASN A 37 -5.46 6.54 5.81
N PHE A 38 -5.22 5.33 5.30
CA PHE A 38 -5.51 4.07 6.01
C PHE A 38 -4.47 3.67 7.08
N GLY A 39 -3.62 4.61 7.49
CA GLY A 39 -2.55 4.41 8.48
C GLY A 39 -1.17 4.75 7.92
N GLU A 40 -0.13 4.44 8.68
CA GLU A 40 1.26 4.71 8.29
C GLU A 40 1.67 3.88 7.08
N ILE A 41 2.22 4.52 6.05
CA ILE A 41 2.72 3.87 4.84
C ILE A 41 4.16 3.42 5.09
N GLU A 42 4.43 2.13 4.92
CA GLU A 42 5.77 1.55 5.04
C GLU A 42 6.57 1.82 3.75
N LYS A 43 5.95 1.55 2.60
CA LYS A 43 6.55 1.74 1.28
C LYS A 43 5.49 1.79 0.19
N ILE A 44 5.85 2.37 -0.94
CA ILE A 44 4.98 2.48 -2.10
C ILE A 44 5.67 1.75 -3.25
N LYS A 45 4.96 0.80 -3.86
CA LYS A 45 5.42 0.19 -5.11
C LYS A 45 4.96 1.06 -6.26
N VAL A 46 5.88 1.43 -7.14
CA VAL A 46 5.61 2.23 -8.35
C VAL A 46 5.98 1.46 -9.60
N TRP A 47 5.25 1.72 -10.67
CA TRP A 47 5.51 1.17 -12.01
C TRP A 47 5.73 2.30 -12.99
N PHE A 48 6.83 2.23 -13.73
CA PHE A 48 7.22 3.22 -14.72
C PHE A 48 6.90 2.75 -16.15
N ASN A 49 6.64 3.69 -17.04
CA ASN A 49 6.68 3.43 -18.48
C ASN A 49 8.13 3.51 -19.02
N GLY A 50 8.30 3.22 -20.31
CA GLY A 50 9.57 3.38 -21.01
C GLY A 50 10.05 4.82 -21.22
N LYS A 51 9.39 5.82 -20.61
CA LYS A 51 9.86 7.21 -20.52
C LYS A 51 10.33 7.57 -19.10
N GLY A 52 10.20 6.66 -18.13
CA GLY A 52 10.52 6.93 -16.73
C GLY A 52 9.40 7.63 -15.94
N GLU A 53 8.18 7.68 -16.47
CA GLU A 53 7.02 8.27 -15.78
C GLU A 53 6.24 7.19 -15.03
N VAL A 54 5.78 7.52 -13.82
CA VAL A 54 4.94 6.64 -13.02
C VAL A 54 3.56 6.51 -13.67
N CYS A 55 3.18 5.27 -13.97
CA CYS A 55 1.89 4.92 -14.57
C CYS A 55 0.88 4.43 -13.53
N THR A 56 1.35 3.75 -12.50
CA THR A 56 0.52 3.24 -11.41
C THR A 56 1.34 3.04 -10.15
N HIS A 57 0.66 2.96 -9.01
CA HIS A 57 1.27 2.80 -7.70
C HIS A 57 0.39 1.93 -6.79
N LYS A 58 1.01 1.39 -5.75
CA LYS A 58 0.35 0.61 -4.71
C LYS A 58 1.01 0.89 -3.36
N GLU A 59 0.19 1.30 -2.41
CA GLU A 59 0.59 1.57 -1.03
C GLU A 59 0.69 0.27 -0.23
N PHE A 60 1.73 0.16 0.58
CA PHE A 60 1.88 -0.88 1.60
C PHE A 60 1.91 -0.17 2.96
N HIS A 61 0.91 -0.44 3.79
CA HIS A 61 0.79 0.15 5.11
C HIS A 61 1.45 -0.74 6.16
N VAL A 62 2.01 -0.11 7.18
CA VAL A 62 2.52 -0.80 8.37
C VAL A 62 1.35 -1.48 9.07
N ILE A 63 1.41 -2.80 9.20
CA ILE A 63 0.44 -3.55 10.01
C ILE A 63 0.87 -3.39 11.47
N LYS A 64 0.35 -2.37 12.16
CA LYS A 64 0.51 -2.21 13.61
C LYS A 64 -0.53 -3.07 14.33
N GLY A 65 -0.16 -4.31 14.61
CA GLY A 65 -0.96 -5.28 15.37
C GLY A 65 -0.59 -6.72 15.03
N ASP A 66 -0.77 -7.64 15.98
CA ASP A 66 -0.69 -9.07 15.69
C ASP A 66 -1.67 -9.37 14.53
N GLY A 67 -1.14 -9.69 13.34
CA GLY A 67 -1.86 -9.82 12.06
C GLY A 67 -2.92 -10.94 11.98
N ARG A 68 -3.51 -11.30 13.12
CA ARG A 68 -4.49 -12.39 13.30
C ARG A 68 -5.94 -11.95 13.09
N PHE A 69 -6.25 -10.65 13.05
CA PHE A 69 -7.64 -10.21 13.22
C PHE A 69 -8.48 -10.08 11.93
N PHE A 70 -7.89 -10.14 10.74
CA PHE A 70 -8.67 -9.99 9.50
C PHE A 70 -8.34 -11.06 8.45
N LYS A 71 -8.23 -12.33 8.87
CA LYS A 71 -8.58 -13.40 7.93
C LYS A 71 -10.10 -13.35 7.72
N ARG A 72 -10.50 -13.34 6.46
CA ARG A 72 -11.86 -13.35 5.88
C ARG A 72 -12.89 -14.30 6.55
N GLU A 73 -12.45 -15.15 7.47
CA GLU A 73 -13.27 -16.05 8.30
C GLU A 73 -13.87 -15.38 9.55
N ALA A 74 -13.39 -14.21 9.97
CA ALA A 74 -13.98 -13.48 11.10
C ALA A 74 -15.38 -12.92 10.81
N VAL A 75 -15.77 -12.86 9.52
CA VAL A 75 -17.05 -12.30 9.04
C VAL A 75 -17.95 -13.39 8.49
N LYS A 76 -18.32 -14.42 9.26
CA LYS A 76 -19.43 -15.32 8.86
C LYS A 76 -20.24 -15.82 10.05
N LYS A 77 -21.24 -15.02 10.44
CA LYS A 77 -22.66 -15.43 10.41
C LYS A 77 -23.51 -14.16 10.22
N ASN A 78 -24.19 -14.03 9.08
CA ASN A 78 -25.14 -12.95 8.76
C ASN A 78 -24.59 -11.51 8.77
N GLY A 79 -23.33 -11.29 8.37
CA GLY A 79 -22.77 -9.94 8.25
C GLY A 79 -22.50 -9.22 9.56
N GLN A 80 -22.62 -9.91 10.70
CA GLN A 80 -22.26 -9.38 12.02
C GLN A 80 -20.93 -9.99 12.50
N LEU A 81 -20.14 -9.17 13.20
CA LEU A 81 -18.93 -9.63 13.87
C LEU A 81 -19.31 -10.61 15.00
N LYS A 82 -18.48 -11.65 15.20
CA LYS A 82 -18.67 -12.55 16.34
C LYS A 82 -18.53 -11.78 17.64
N GLU A 83 -19.29 -12.18 18.65
CA GLU A 83 -19.25 -11.55 19.98
C GLU A 83 -17.85 -11.58 20.61
N SER A 84 -17.07 -12.64 20.35
CA SER A 84 -15.67 -12.73 20.77
C SER A 84 -14.78 -11.67 20.09
N THR A 85 -15.06 -11.33 18.83
CA THR A 85 -14.38 -10.26 18.09
C THR A 85 -14.78 -8.89 18.64
N ILE A 86 -16.06 -8.67 18.94
CA ILE A 86 -16.54 -7.42 19.57
C ILE A 86 -15.89 -7.23 20.95
N LYS A 87 -15.78 -8.29 21.75
CA LYS A 87 -15.17 -8.25 23.08
C LYS A 87 -13.68 -7.90 23.01
N ALA A 88 -12.95 -8.49 22.06
CA ALA A 88 -11.55 -8.16 21.82
C ALA A 88 -11.35 -6.69 21.36
N LEU A 89 -12.26 -6.17 20.52
CA LEU A 89 -12.23 -4.76 20.10
C LEU A 89 -12.46 -3.80 21.28
N LYS A 90 -13.35 -4.15 22.22
CA LYS A 90 -13.63 -3.31 23.41
C LYS A 90 -12.47 -3.23 24.41
N THR A 91 -11.58 -4.23 24.43
CA THR A 91 -10.38 -4.23 25.30
C THR A 91 -9.19 -3.47 24.71
N LEU A 92 -9.30 -2.99 23.47
CA LEU A 92 -8.26 -2.20 22.78
C LEU A 92 -8.53 -0.68 22.81
N GLY A 93 -9.62 -0.24 23.46
CA GLY A 93 -10.03 1.16 23.60
C GLY A 93 -9.85 1.71 25.00
#